data_AF-A0A0P0SLN6-F1
#
_entry.id   AF-A0A0P0SLN6-F1
#
_cell.length_a   1.000
_cell.length_b   1.000
_cell.length_c   1.000
_cell.angle_alpha   90.00
_cell.angle_beta   90.00
_cell.angle_gamma   90.00
#
_symmetry.space_group_name_H-M   'P 1'
#
loop_
_entity.id
_entity.type
_entity.pdbx_description
1 polymer ?
#
loop_
_entity_poly.entity_id
_entity_poly.type
_entity_poly.pdbx_seq_one_letter_code
_entity_poly.pdbx_strand_id
1 'polypeptide(L)'
;MAIMGYAYLVHSSIYEEDGAYPILNDILHRLRRDGEAFDATMLLVGTWDKDSESPHVEILEEPDHSLSAAAFFETIASKVTERSPIHEHRLVRTRRGDSLAALLPADLSDDALLNEDAEKDKDEE
;
A
#
# COMPACT_ATOMS: atom_id res chain seq x y z
N MET A 1 -11.98 4.39 11.62
CA MET A 1 -12.44 3.10 11.05
C MET A 1 -11.22 2.34 10.57
N ALA A 2 -11.12 1.04 10.82
CA ALA A 2 -10.03 0.25 10.25
C ALA A 2 -10.23 0.06 8.73
N ILE A 3 -9.13 -0.14 8.00
CA ILE A 3 -9.13 -0.61 6.60
C ILE A 3 -8.82 -2.10 6.62
N MET A 4 -9.56 -2.90 5.86
CA MET A 4 -9.31 -4.34 5.77
C MET A 4 -8.88 -4.74 4.37
N GLY A 5 -7.72 -5.39 4.28
CA GLY A 5 -7.21 -5.99 3.05
C GLY A 5 -7.21 -7.52 3.16
N TYR A 6 -7.41 -8.20 2.04
CA TYR A 6 -7.30 -9.66 1.95
C TYR A 6 -6.22 -10.06 0.93
N ALA A 7 -5.15 -10.69 1.42
CA ALA A 7 -4.07 -11.22 0.61
C ALA A 7 -4.22 -12.74 0.46
N TYR A 8 -4.27 -13.21 -0.78
CA TYR A 8 -4.44 -14.63 -1.08
C TYR A 8 -3.21 -15.17 -1.80
N LEU A 9 -2.50 -16.12 -1.17
CA LEU A 9 -1.33 -16.80 -1.74
C LEU A 9 -1.74 -18.20 -2.21
N VAL A 10 -1.47 -18.51 -3.47
CA VAL A 10 -1.76 -19.82 -4.07
C VAL A 10 -0.52 -20.43 -4.70
N HIS A 11 -0.50 -21.76 -4.72
CA HIS A 11 0.55 -22.52 -5.35
C HIS A 11 0.39 -22.46 -6.88
N SER A 12 1.51 -22.50 -7.61
CA SER A 12 1.56 -22.48 -9.08
C SER A 12 0.75 -23.60 -9.75
N SER A 13 0.51 -24.71 -9.03
CA SER A 13 -0.36 -25.80 -9.48
C SER A 13 -1.81 -25.38 -9.73
N ILE A 14 -2.24 -24.17 -9.32
CA ILE A 14 -3.56 -23.62 -9.69
C ILE A 14 -3.75 -23.49 -11.20
N TYR A 15 -2.66 -23.39 -11.98
CA TYR A 15 -2.71 -23.36 -13.44
C TYR A 15 -2.92 -24.75 -14.06
N GLU A 16 -2.69 -25.83 -13.30
CA GLU A 16 -2.87 -27.21 -13.75
C GLU A 16 -4.33 -27.67 -13.61
N GLU A 17 -5.11 -26.99 -12.75
CA GLU A 17 -6.50 -27.29 -12.50
C GLU A 17 -7.40 -26.45 -13.42
N ASP A 18 -8.11 -27.11 -14.32
CA ASP A 18 -8.95 -26.46 -15.34
C ASP A 18 -9.94 -25.46 -14.73
N GLY A 19 -9.75 -24.18 -15.04
CA GLY A 19 -10.64 -23.09 -14.64
C GLY A 19 -10.48 -22.62 -13.19
N ALA A 20 -9.61 -23.21 -12.38
CA ALA A 20 -9.42 -22.81 -10.98
C ALA A 20 -8.92 -21.37 -10.84
N TYR A 21 -7.92 -20.98 -11.64
CA TYR A 21 -7.38 -19.61 -11.61
C TYR A 21 -8.43 -18.54 -12.02
N PRO A 22 -9.13 -18.66 -13.17
CA PRO A 22 -10.21 -17.73 -13.52
C PRO A 22 -11.29 -17.61 -12.45
N ILE A 23 -11.72 -18.73 -11.85
CA ILE A 23 -12.74 -18.74 -10.79
C ILE A 23 -12.26 -17.96 -9.57
N LEU A 24 -11.02 -18.19 -9.15
CA LEU A 24 -10.42 -17.49 -8.01
C LEU A 24 -10.32 -15.98 -8.26
N ASN A 25 -9.84 -15.60 -9.44
CA ASN A 25 -9.74 -14.20 -9.85
C ASN A 25 -11.12 -13.51 -9.76
N ASP A 26 -12.16 -14.17 -10.27
CA ASP A 26 -13.54 -13.72 -10.22
C ASP A 26 -14.08 -13.54 -8.78
N ILE A 27 -13.72 -14.45 -7.87
CA ILE A 27 -14.11 -14.37 -6.46
C ILE A 27 -13.43 -13.18 -5.79
N LEU A 28 -12.12 -12.98 -6.01
CA LEU A 28 -11.37 -11.89 -5.41
C LEU A 28 -11.85 -10.52 -5.88
N HIS A 29 -12.32 -10.41 -7.13
CA HIS A 29 -13.00 -9.22 -7.62
C HIS A 29 -14.35 -9.00 -6.94
N ARG A 30 -15.15 -10.05 -6.75
CA ARG A 30 -16.45 -9.96 -6.07
C ARG A 30 -16.34 -9.57 -4.59
N LEU A 31 -15.25 -9.93 -3.93
CA LEU A 31 -14.98 -9.58 -2.54
C LEU A 31 -14.62 -8.09 -2.36
N ARG A 32 -14.12 -7.41 -3.40
CA ARG A 32 -13.96 -5.96 -3.40
C ARG A 32 -15.31 -5.30 -3.69
N ARG A 33 -16.04 -4.98 -2.62
CA ARG A 33 -17.24 -4.15 -2.70
C ARG A 33 -17.15 -3.04 -1.67
N ASP A 34 -17.38 -1.81 -2.13
CA ASP A 34 -17.43 -0.65 -1.23
C ASP A 34 -18.53 -0.86 -0.17
N GLY A 35 -18.16 -0.77 1.10
CA GLY A 35 -19.07 -0.98 2.23
C GLY A 35 -19.23 -2.43 2.68
N GLU A 36 -18.53 -3.37 2.06
CA GLU A 36 -18.46 -4.77 2.50
C GLU A 36 -17.18 -5.05 3.32
N ALA A 37 -16.92 -6.33 3.59
CA ALA A 37 -15.89 -6.76 4.55
C ALA A 37 -14.44 -6.39 4.15
N PHE A 38 -14.15 -6.21 2.86
CA PHE A 38 -12.79 -5.97 2.37
C PHE A 38 -12.73 -4.75 1.46
N ASP A 39 -11.83 -3.82 1.81
CA ASP A 39 -11.56 -2.60 1.03
C ASP A 39 -10.60 -2.89 -0.14
N ALA A 40 -9.72 -3.89 0.00
CA ALA A 40 -8.73 -4.29 -1.01
C ALA A 40 -8.49 -5.81 -1.02
N THR A 41 -8.24 -6.38 -2.20
CA THR A 41 -7.84 -7.79 -2.36
C THR A 41 -6.57 -7.88 -3.19
N MET A 42 -5.73 -8.88 -2.88
CA MET A 42 -4.48 -9.18 -3.59
C MET A 42 -4.41 -10.68 -3.86
N LEU A 43 -3.93 -11.05 -5.04
CA LEU A 43 -3.57 -12.42 -5.38
C LEU A 43 -2.05 -12.51 -5.50
N LEU A 44 -1.46 -13.58 -4.99
CA LEU A 44 -0.06 -13.93 -5.17
C LEU A 44 0.00 -15.37 -5.63
N VAL A 45 0.66 -15.61 -6.76
CA VAL A 45 0.92 -16.97 -7.23
C VAL A 45 2.39 -17.27 -7.04
N GLY A 46 2.69 -18.27 -6.24
CA GLY A 46 4.04 -18.68 -5.95
C GLY A 46 4.24 -20.18 -6.06
N THR A 47 5.50 -20.60 -6.11
CA THR A 47 5.89 -22.00 -5.96
C THR A 47 6.68 -22.15 -4.67
N TRP A 48 6.49 -23.28 -4.00
CA TRP A 48 7.25 -23.64 -2.82
C TRP A 48 7.32 -25.15 -2.70
N ASP A 49 8.43 -25.64 -2.15
CA ASP A 49 8.57 -27.04 -1.81
C ASP A 49 7.79 -27.34 -0.52
N LYS A 50 6.88 -28.31 -0.59
CA LYS A 50 6.03 -28.73 0.54
C LYS A 50 6.79 -29.63 1.52
N ASP A 51 7.86 -30.27 1.04
CA ASP A 51 8.63 -31.26 1.81
C ASP A 51 9.94 -30.66 2.37
N SER A 52 10.25 -29.40 2.04
CA SER A 52 11.41 -28.68 2.58
C SER A 52 11.20 -28.29 4.05
N GLU A 53 12.21 -28.54 4.90
CA GLU A 53 12.24 -28.02 6.27
C GLU A 53 12.30 -26.48 6.34
N SER A 54 12.73 -25.83 5.25
CA SER A 54 12.73 -24.37 5.11
C SER A 54 11.97 -23.98 3.84
N PRO A 55 10.65 -23.74 3.94
CA PRO A 55 9.85 -23.38 2.78
C PRO A 55 10.29 -22.01 2.24
N HIS A 56 10.77 -22.00 1.00
CA HIS A 56 11.08 -20.80 0.24
C HIS A 56 9.97 -20.59 -0.79
N VAL A 57 9.44 -19.37 -0.85
CA VAL A 57 8.37 -19.00 -1.80
C VAL A 57 9.00 -18.18 -2.91
N GLU A 58 8.94 -18.71 -4.13
CA GLU A 58 9.27 -17.96 -5.34
C GLU A 58 7.97 -17.47 -5.99
N ILE A 59 7.86 -16.16 -6.24
CA ILE A 59 6.68 -15.57 -6.88
C ILE A 59 6.84 -15.71 -8.39
N LEU A 60 5.88 -16.36 -9.04
CA LEU A 60 6.02 -16.83 -10.43
C LEU A 60 5.54 -15.84 -11.49
N GLU A 61 4.63 -14.93 -11.15
CA GLU A 61 4.31 -13.72 -11.93
C GLU A 61 3.28 -12.87 -11.17
N GLU A 62 3.21 -11.56 -11.46
CA GLU A 62 2.14 -10.71 -10.93
C GLU A 62 0.81 -11.06 -11.62
N PRO A 63 -0.28 -11.31 -10.86
CA PRO A 63 -1.59 -11.48 -11.45
C PRO A 63 -2.09 -10.18 -12.09
N ASP A 64 -3.30 -10.22 -12.65
CA ASP A 64 -3.99 -9.04 -13.20
C ASP A 64 -3.72 -7.78 -12.36
N HIS A 65 -3.45 -6.66 -13.03
CA HIS A 65 -2.98 -5.41 -12.41
C HIS A 65 -3.88 -4.96 -11.25
N SER A 66 -5.18 -5.25 -11.34
CA SER A 66 -6.20 -4.99 -10.31
C SER A 66 -5.97 -5.72 -8.98
N LEU A 67 -5.33 -6.90 -9.01
CA LEU A 67 -5.03 -7.78 -7.87
C LEU A 67 -3.53 -7.80 -7.53
N SER A 68 -2.73 -6.97 -8.18
CA SER A 68 -1.30 -6.81 -7.91
C SER A 68 -1.04 -6.26 -6.50
N ALA A 69 0.16 -6.52 -5.99
CA ALA A 69 0.61 -5.96 -4.72
C ALA A 69 0.60 -4.42 -4.74
N ALA A 70 1.03 -3.83 -5.85
CA ALA A 70 1.03 -2.38 -6.04
C ALA A 70 -0.39 -1.80 -5.87
N ALA A 71 -1.37 -2.31 -6.63
CA ALA A 71 -2.76 -1.84 -6.56
C ALA A 71 -3.38 -2.07 -5.17
N PHE A 72 -3.05 -3.18 -4.52
CA PHE A 72 -3.51 -3.48 -3.17
C PHE A 72 -3.02 -2.46 -2.14
N PHE A 73 -1.71 -2.20 -2.09
CA PHE A 73 -1.13 -1.27 -1.14
C PHE A 73 -1.52 0.18 -1.44
N GLU A 74 -1.64 0.55 -2.71
CA GLU A 74 -2.14 1.87 -3.12
C GLU A 74 -3.59 2.08 -2.64
N THR A 75 -4.46 1.08 -2.83
CA THR A 75 -5.85 1.15 -2.37
C THR A 75 -5.92 1.30 -0.85
N ILE A 76 -5.14 0.51 -0.11
CA ILE A 76 -5.10 0.61 1.36
C ILE A 76 -4.58 1.98 1.78
N ALA A 77 -3.48 2.46 1.21
CA ALA A 77 -2.90 3.76 1.55
C ALA A 77 -3.89 4.92 1.27
N SER A 78 -4.61 4.87 0.14
CA SER A 78 -5.65 5.85 -0.19
C SER A 78 -6.76 5.82 0.86
N LYS A 79 -7.35 4.66 1.13
CA LYS A 79 -8.47 4.52 2.07
C LYS A 79 -8.06 4.85 3.50
N VAL A 80 -6.83 4.52 3.92
CA VAL A 80 -6.29 4.91 5.23
C VAL A 80 -6.20 6.43 5.31
N THR A 81 -5.65 7.08 4.28
CA THR A 81 -5.52 8.55 4.23
C THR A 81 -6.89 9.23 4.23
N GLU A 82 -7.86 8.74 3.47
CA GLU A 82 -9.24 9.24 3.41
C GLU A 82 -9.95 9.13 4.77
N ARG A 83 -9.79 8.00 5.46
CA ARG A 83 -10.45 7.77 6.77
C ARG A 83 -9.66 8.34 7.95
N SER A 84 -8.43 8.79 7.74
CA SER A 84 -7.60 9.39 8.78
C SER A 84 -7.92 10.88 8.90
N PRO A 85 -8.30 11.38 10.09
CA PRO A 85 -8.59 12.79 10.29
C PRO A 85 -7.28 13.58 10.46
N ILE A 86 -6.40 13.53 9.44
CA ILE A 86 -5.11 14.23 9.44
C ILE A 86 -5.31 15.73 9.61
N HIS A 87 -6.36 16.28 8.99
CA HIS A 87 -6.71 17.70 9.12
C HIS A 87 -7.20 18.06 10.53
N GLU A 88 -7.96 17.19 11.20
CA GLU A 88 -8.43 17.47 12.56
C GLU A 88 -7.29 17.37 13.57
N HIS A 89 -6.38 16.40 13.41
CA HIS A 89 -5.19 16.31 14.26
C HIS A 89 -4.25 17.51 14.08
N ARG A 90 -4.09 18.03 12.86
CA ARG A 90 -3.36 19.28 12.60
C ARG A 90 -4.01 20.46 13.32
N LEU A 91 -5.33 20.65 13.15
CA LEU A 91 -6.06 21.75 13.79
C LEU A 91 -6.02 21.69 15.32
N VAL A 92 -6.10 20.50 15.92
CA VAL A 92 -5.96 20.32 17.37
C VAL A 92 -4.55 20.64 17.85
N ARG A 93 -3.50 20.26 17.11
CA ARG A 93 -2.10 20.63 17.43
C ARG A 93 -1.86 22.14 17.33
N THR A 94 -2.36 22.76 16.26
CA THR A 94 -2.29 24.23 16.11
C THR A 94 -3.04 24.95 17.22
N ARG A 95 -4.20 24.42 17.67
CA ARG A 95 -4.94 24.96 18.83
C ARG A 95 -4.22 24.76 20.17
N ARG A 96 -3.44 23.69 20.33
CA ARG A 96 -2.66 23.41 21.54
C ARG A 96 -1.35 24.20 21.61
N GLY A 97 -0.94 24.85 20.52
CA GLY A 97 0.29 25.64 20.49
C GLY A 97 1.56 24.78 20.40
N ASP A 98 1.44 23.48 20.08
CA ASP A 98 2.60 22.62 19.85
C ASP A 98 3.23 23.01 18.50
N SER A 99 4.23 23.89 18.57
CA SER A 99 5.07 24.22 17.42
C SER A 99 5.84 22.97 16.98
N LEU A 100 5.72 22.62 15.70
CA LEU A 100 6.49 21.54 15.05
C LEU A 100 8.00 21.68 15.27
N ALA A 101 8.48 22.90 15.55
CA ALA A 101 9.87 23.20 15.87
C ALA A 101 10.40 22.49 17.13
N ALA A 102 9.53 22.05 18.04
CA ALA A 102 9.96 21.38 19.28
C ALA A 102 10.26 19.88 19.11
N LEU A 103 9.87 19.27 17.98
CA LEU A 103 10.01 17.83 17.72
C LEU A 103 11.04 17.50 16.63
N LEU A 104 11.55 18.50 15.91
CA LEU A 104 12.68 18.31 15.00
C LEU A 104 13.98 18.32 15.81
N PRO A 105 14.95 17.44 15.51
CA PRO A 105 16.33 17.66 15.94
C PRO A 105 16.73 19.08 15.52
N ALA A 106 17.40 19.81 16.40
CA ALA A 106 17.76 21.22 16.18
C ALA A 106 18.55 21.49 14.89
N ASP A 107 19.02 20.43 14.23
CA ASP A 107 19.82 20.45 13.02
C ASP A 107 18.99 20.47 11.72
N LEU A 108 17.65 20.40 11.81
CA LEU A 108 16.71 20.48 10.68
C LEU A 108 15.71 21.62 10.84
N SER A 109 16.16 22.77 11.34
CA SER A 109 15.36 24.01 11.29
C SER A 109 15.15 24.43 9.83
N ASP A 110 13.93 24.88 9.52
CA ASP A 110 13.34 25.22 8.20
C ASP A 110 14.18 26.10 7.23
N ASP A 111 15.34 26.62 7.63
CA ASP A 111 16.24 27.39 6.75
C ASP A 111 16.89 26.53 5.63
N ALA A 112 16.89 25.20 5.76
CA ALA A 112 17.44 24.30 4.73
C ALA A 112 16.42 23.96 3.61
N LEU A 113 15.12 24.03 3.88
CA LEU A 113 14.08 23.62 2.91
C LEU A 113 13.62 24.77 1.99
N LEU A 114 14.06 26.00 2.23
CA LEU A 114 13.73 27.16 1.41
C LEU A 114 14.85 27.56 0.42
N ASN A 115 16.02 26.90 0.47
CA ASN A 115 17.15 27.24 -0.40
C ASN A 115 17.33 26.31 -1.61
N GLU A 116 16.74 25.11 -1.64
CA GLU A 116 16.88 24.21 -2.81
C GLU A 116 16.01 24.63 -4.01
N ASP A 117 14.95 25.41 -3.80
CA ASP A 117 14.10 25.94 -4.89
C ASP A 117 14.66 27.23 -5.53
N ALA A 118 15.70 27.83 -4.95
CA ALA A 118 16.24 29.11 -5.42
C ALA A 118 17.46 28.99 -6.36
N GLU A 119 18.08 27.80 -6.48
CA GLU A 119 19.29 27.60 -7.32
C GLU A 119 19.00 27.01 -8.71
N LYS A 120 17.76 26.61 -9.03
CA LYS A 120 17.44 26.06 -10.37
C LYS A 120 17.06 27.08 -11.45
N ASP A 121 16.90 28.35 -11.11
CA ASP A 121 16.44 29.40 -12.05
C ASP A 121 17.56 30.34 -12.53
N LYS A 122 18.85 29.99 -12.39
CA LYS A 122 19.98 30.86 -12.79
C LYS A 122 20.92 30.36 -13.89
N ASP A 123 20.69 29.18 -14.45
CA ASP A 123 21.58 28.60 -15.48
C ASP A 123 20.92 28.44 -16.87
N GLU A 124 19.93 29.27 -17.20
CA GLU A 124 19.48 29.46 -18.60
C GLU A 124 19.37 30.95 -18.95
N GLU A 125 20.51 31.61 -19.16
CA GLU A 125 20.62 32.74 -20.10
C GLU A 125 21.97 32.74 -20.83
#